data_AF-A0A8J8TFT7-F1
#
_entry.id   AF-A0A8J8TFT7-F1
#
_cell.length_a   1.000
_cell.length_b   1.000
_cell.length_c   1.000
_cell.angle_alpha   90.00
_cell.angle_beta   90.00
_cell.angle_gamma   90.00
#
_symmetry.space_group_name_H-M   'P 1'
#
loop_
_entity.id
_entity.type
_entity.pdbx_description
1 polymer ?
#
loop_
_entity_poly.entity_id
_entity_poly.type
_entity_poly.pdbx_seq_one_letter_code
_entity_poly.pdbx_strand_id
1 'polypeptide(L)' 'MVSLIQFIQNLDSEVTEVAWSIFILAWAIGWALRGSPIPIFRVKRTGQDLIEDAILAAFWIAIGSTVFSLITYLASQVGG' A
#
# COMPACT_ATOMS: atom_id res chain seq x y z
N MET A 1 29.56 7.92 -5.34
CA MET A 1 29.22 6.94 -4.28
C MET A 1 27.78 7.16 -3.90
N VAL A 2 26.97 6.09 -3.79
CA VAL A 2 25.60 6.18 -3.27
C VAL A 2 25.70 6.43 -1.76
N SER A 3 25.04 7.48 -1.27
CA SER A 3 24.97 7.74 0.17
C SER A 3 24.00 6.76 0.82
N LEU A 4 24.20 6.47 2.11
CA LEU A 4 23.26 5.63 2.88
C LEU A 4 21.82 6.18 2.81
N ILE A 5 21.67 7.51 2.79
CA ILE A 5 20.38 8.19 2.64
C ILE A 5 19.72 7.82 1.31
N GLN A 6 20.46 7.91 0.19
CA GLN A 6 19.95 7.56 -1.12
C GLN A 6 19.56 6.07 -1.20
N PHE A 7 20.33 5.19 -0.57
CA PHE A 7 20.01 3.76 -0.52
C PHE A 7 18.68 3.50 0.20
N ILE A 8 18.47 4.13 1.37
CA ILE A 8 17.24 3.97 2.14
C ILE A 8 16.03 4.55 1.37
N GLN A 9 16.19 5.72 0.72
CA GLN A 9 15.13 6.32 -0.10
C GLN A 9 14.71 5.41 -1.27
N ASN A 10 15.68 4.78 -1.93
CA ASN A 10 15.39 3.84 -3.03
C ASN A 10 14.63 2.61 -2.52
N LEU A 11 15.05 2.03 -1.40
CA LEU A 11 14.35 0.91 -0.78
C LEU A 11 12.93 1.26 -0.36
N ASP A 12 12.72 2.44 0.24
CA ASP A 12 11.37 2.90 0.62
C ASP A 12 10.46 3.05 -0.60
N SER A 13 10.99 3.60 -1.69
CA SER A 13 10.25 3.71 -2.96
C SER A 13 9.87 2.35 -3.53
N GLU A 14 10.82 1.40 -3.60
CA GLU A 14 10.57 0.06 -4.13
C GLU A 14 9.55 -0.72 -3.27
N VAL A 15 9.68 -0.65 -1.94
CA VAL A 15 8.74 -1.31 -1.02
C VAL A 15 7.35 -0.70 -1.12
N THR A 16 7.25 0.62 -1.21
CA THR A 16 5.97 1.33 -1.37
C THR A 16 5.29 0.95 -2.68
N GLU A 17 6.03 0.85 -3.78
CA GLU A 17 5.51 0.42 -5.08
C GLU A 17 4.95 -1.01 -5.06
N VAL A 18 5.69 -1.93 -4.43
CA VAL A 18 5.24 -3.32 -4.25
C VAL A 18 3.98 -3.38 -3.38
N ALA A 19 3.92 -2.59 -2.31
CA ALA A 19 2.76 -2.52 -1.43
C ALA A 19 1.51 -2.02 -2.16
N TRP A 20 1.63 -0.96 -2.98
CA TRP A 20 0.55 -0.47 -3.83
C TRP A 20 0.10 -1.50 -4.88
N SER A 21 1.05 -2.25 -5.45
CA SER A 21 0.75 -3.31 -6.41
C SER A 21 -0.10 -4.42 -5.77
N ILE A 22 0.28 -4.87 -4.57
CA ILE A 22 -0.48 -5.88 -3.80
C ILE A 22 -1.87 -5.36 -3.44
N PHE A 23 -1.97 -4.09 -3.03
CA PHE A 23 -3.25 -3.45 -2.77
C PHE A 23 -4.18 -3.51 -3.99
N ILE A 24 -3.70 -3.09 -5.17
CA ILE A 24 -4.52 -3.07 -6.39
C ILE A 24 -4.98 -4.48 -6.75
N LEU A 25 -4.09 -5.48 -6.62
CA LEU A 25 -4.44 -6.88 -6.88
C LEU A 25 -5.52 -7.38 -5.92
N ALA A 26 -5.35 -7.17 -4.62
CA ALA A 26 -6.33 -7.55 -3.62
C ALA A 26 -7.67 -6.84 -3.88
N TRP A 27 -7.65 -5.52 -4.07
CA TRP A 27 -8.85 -4.72 -4.34
C TRP A 27 -9.59 -5.20 -5.60
N ALA A 28 -8.88 -5.47 -6.70
CA ALA A 28 -9.45 -6.01 -7.93
C ALA A 28 -10.09 -7.39 -7.73
N ILE A 29 -9.42 -8.29 -6.99
CA ILE A 29 -9.96 -9.62 -6.65
C ILE A 29 -11.22 -9.49 -5.79
N GLY A 30 -11.22 -8.61 -4.80
CA GLY A 30 -12.38 -8.37 -3.94
C GLY A 30 -13.61 -7.93 -4.74
N TRP A 31 -13.43 -7.01 -5.69
CA TRP A 31 -14.49 -6.62 -6.63
C TRP A 31 -14.93 -7.75 -7.55
N ALA A 32 -13.99 -8.55 -8.06
CA ALA A 32 -14.32 -9.71 -8.90
C ALA A 32 -15.18 -10.74 -8.15
N LEU A 33 -14.87 -11.01 -6.88
CA LEU A 33 -15.64 -11.92 -6.03
C LEU A 33 -17.04 -11.35 -5.70
N ARG A 34 -17.10 -10.07 -5.30
CA ARG A 34 -18.36 -9.40 -4.94
C ARG A 34 -19.29 -9.22 -6.15
N GLY A 35 -18.73 -8.88 -7.31
CA GLY A 35 -19.45 -8.65 -8.56
C GLY A 35 -19.80 -9.94 -9.32
N SER A 36 -19.31 -11.10 -8.87
CA SER A 36 -19.58 -12.37 -9.54
C SER A 36 -21.08 -12.71 -9.52
N PRO A 37 -21.65 -13.22 -10.63
CA PRO A 37 -23.05 -13.65 -10.73
C PRO A 37 -23.28 -15.02 -10.03
N ILE A 38 -22.57 -15.28 -8.93
CA ILE A 38 -22.60 -16.55 -8.21
C ILE A 38 -23.51 -16.38 -6.97
N PRO A 39 -24.54 -17.23 -6.78
CA PRO A 39 -25.49 -17.12 -5.67
C PRO A 39 -24.95 -17.73 -4.36
N ILE A 40 -23.66 -17.53 -4.07
CA ILE A 40 -23.03 -17.99 -2.83
C ILE A 40 -22.78 -16.77 -1.94
N PHE A 41 -23.62 -16.59 -0.93
CA PHE A 41 -23.56 -15.45 -0.01
C PHE A 41 -22.19 -15.32 0.67
N ARG A 42 -21.56 -16.45 1.02
CA ARG A 42 -20.22 -16.47 1.62
C ARG A 42 -19.14 -15.85 0.71
N VAL A 43 -19.18 -16.14 -0.59
CA VAL A 43 -18.20 -15.60 -1.56
C VAL A 43 -18.34 -14.09 -1.70
N LYS A 44 -19.58 -13.59 -1.77
CA LYS A 44 -19.84 -12.15 -1.81
C LYS A 44 -19.37 -11.44 -0.53
N ARG A 45 -19.54 -12.08 0.63
CA ARG A 45 -19.05 -11.57 1.91
C ARG A 45 -17.53 -11.54 1.97
N THR A 46 -16.85 -12.61 1.58
CA THR A 46 -15.37 -12.63 1.50
C THR A 46 -14.84 -11.57 0.54
N GLY A 47 -15.50 -11.34 -0.60
CA GLY A 47 -15.14 -10.26 -1.51
C GLY A 47 -15.28 -8.87 -0.88
N GLN A 48 -16.33 -8.65 -0.07
CA GLN A 48 -16.52 -7.40 0.67
C GLN A 48 -15.46 -7.20 1.76
N ASP A 49 -15.23 -8.23 2.59
CA ASP A 49 -14.23 -8.19 3.67
C ASP A 49 -12.83 -7.89 3.08
N LEU A 50 -12.49 -8.49 1.94
CA LEU A 50 -11.22 -8.28 1.26
C LEU A 50 -11.07 -6.86 0.68
N ILE A 51 -12.15 -6.25 0.18
CA ILE A 51 -12.14 -4.84 -0.25
C ILE A 51 -11.91 -3.92 0.95
N GLU A 52 -12.56 -4.19 2.08
CA GLU A 52 -12.43 -3.39 3.31
C GLU A 52 -11.00 -3.44 3.85
N ASP A 53 -10.44 -4.64 3.96
CA ASP A 53 -9.05 -4.86 4.37
C ASP A 53 -8.06 -4.19 3.42
N ALA A 54 -8.29 -4.29 2.11
CA ALA A 54 -7.43 -3.65 1.11
C ALA A 54 -7.46 -2.12 1.23
N ILE A 55 -8.63 -1.50 1.41
CA ILE A 55 -8.74 -0.05 1.58
C ILE A 55 -8.03 0.41 2.86
N LEU A 56 -8.18 -0.34 3.96
CA LEU A 56 -7.47 -0.04 5.20
C LEU A 56 -5.95 -0.16 5.02
N ALA A 57 -5.48 -1.18 4.29
CA ALA A 57 -4.07 -1.34 3.96
C ALA A 57 -3.53 -0.16 3.13
N ALA A 58 -4.25 0.27 2.09
CA ALA A 58 -3.88 1.46 1.29
C ALA A 58 -3.81 2.74 2.14
N PHE A 59 -4.75 2.89 3.08
CA PHE A 59 -4.73 4.02 4.01
C PHE A 59 -3.45 4.03 4.85
N TRP A 60 -3.04 2.88 5.40
CA TRP A 60 -1.79 2.76 6.15
C TRP A 60 -0.56 2.98 5.28
N ILE A 61 -0.53 2.49 4.05
CA ILE A 61 0.57 2.72 3.10
C ILE A 61 0.72 4.22 2.82
N ALA A 62 -0.38 4.93 2.57
CA ALA A 62 -0.37 6.37 2.30
C ALA A 62 0.11 7.20 3.50
N ILE A 63 -0.30 6.83 4.72
CA ILE A 63 0.19 7.49 5.94
C ILE A 63 1.68 7.18 6.15
N GLY A 64 2.07 5.91 6.02
CA GLY A 64 3.46 5.47 6.20
C GLY A 64 4.42 6.21 5.28
N SER A 65 4.09 6.31 3.98
CA SER A 65 4.93 7.02 3.01
C SER A 65 4.99 8.52 3.30
N THR A 66 3.90 9.14 3.75
CA THR A 66 3.88 10.56 4.12
C THR A 66 4.76 10.83 5.33
N VAL A 67 4.66 10.01 6.39
CA VAL A 67 5.50 10.14 7.59
C VAL A 67 6.97 9.94 7.24
N PHE A 68 7.29 8.93 6.43
CA PHE A 68 8.66 8.66 6.02
C PHE A 68 9.25 9.80 5.17
N SER A 69 8.48 10.34 4.24
CA SER A 69 8.86 11.52 3.46
C SER A 69 9.13 12.73 4.37
N LEU A 70 8.33 12.94 5.40
CA LEU A 70 8.53 14.05 6.36
C LEU A 70 9.83 13.87 7.15
N ILE A 71 10.10 12.66 7.65
CA ILE A 71 11.34 12.37 8.37
C ILE A 71 12.56 12.60 7.48
N THR A 72 12.49 12.12 6.23
CA THR A 72 13.58 12.26 5.25
C THR A 72 13.83 13.74 4.91
N TYR A 73 12.75 14.53 4.77
CA TYR A 73 12.84 15.97 4.56
C TYR A 73 13.49 16.69 5.75
N LEU A 74 13.11 16.37 6.99
CA LEU A 74 13.72 16.97 8.17
C LEU A 74 15.19 16.56 8.32
N ALA A 75 15.51 15.30 8.04
CA ALA A 75 16.89 14.79 8.10
C ALA A 75 17.80 15.49 7.08
N SER A 76 17.30 15.80 5.88
CA SER A 76 18.08 16.53 4.87
C SER A 76 18.32 18.00 5.23
N GLN A 77 17.47 18.62 6.04
CA GLN A 77 17.68 19.99 6.53
C GLN A 77 18.68 20.08 7.68
N VAL A 78 18.74 19.06 8.54
CA VAL A 78 19.64 19.04 9.71
C VAL A 78 21.04 18.52 9.36
N GLY A 79 21.15 17.63 8.38
CA GLY A 79 22.41 17.06 7.92
C GLY A 79 23.11 17.83 6.78
N GLY A 80 22.59 19.00 6.40
CA GLY A 80 23.18 19.93 5.43
C GLY A 80 24.15 20.92 6.06
#